data_AF-A0A7J4UFT0-F1
#
_entry.id   AF-A0A7J4UFT0-F1
#
_cell.length_a   1.000
_cell.length_b   1.000
_cell.length_c   1.000
_cell.angle_alpha   90.00
_cell.angle_beta   90.00
_cell.angle_gamma   90.00
#
_symmetry.space_group_name_H-M   'P 1'
#
loop_
_entity.id
_entity.type
_entity.pdbx_description
1 polymer ?
#
loop_
_entity_poly.entity_id
_entity_poly.type
_entity_poly.pdbx_seq_one_letter_code
_entity_poly.pdbx_strand_id
1 'polypeptide(L)'
;MIKRSRGFGQWSAITSVALAVITAGISGYFSHAHEARRGLQYQLTFSERTQIQRDLRRSEMQGDNPEANPIPAEDLKGGILPILPAWTDYLSAVNDASFKIYESWNHSVYGNDGRIDYQGFAEQLRGRMDPEHKTHTNNLADLLEIIPRAGIAARTGIADEINVGASMSRASPLFSSSWNYHHSDNTHPETRHRSIPVSHITINADGESEMTITYEDEEYTEDVYDSTDNRFVYFTGPAEQAASELRRSLQAVPTLQFDFDRELLFASRTNAPNDEAIRQSRRNPNRKDDTELTEEQVRNYRDSWNIGSTIRQRLPTAISGYMGMPMLSQQWDTAMITMSEEAAHAGLFRSYQGFHVSCPLLGGGTVQFSRVSYGGIGSTIRGPDEYELSRRAETSIHSIASSVKDIEQGLHTGIASATELKRAIPSFIALVDNDEASERALRHASEQILDTTKRMYQSNISGGIDVAGYRKKFPWTFGFGGLLLGGLVGYGIGSLIDKKREY
;
A
#
# COMPACT_ATOMS: atom_id res chain seq x y z
N MET A 1 -65.27 -1.79 -10.46
CA MET A 1 -64.76 -0.43 -10.74
C MET A 1 -63.51 -0.22 -9.88
N ILE A 2 -62.31 -0.46 -10.44
CA ILE A 2 -61.03 -0.09 -9.81
C ILE A 2 -60.19 0.57 -10.92
N LYS A 3 -59.92 1.86 -10.76
CA LYS A 3 -58.89 2.61 -11.51
C LYS A 3 -57.82 3.02 -10.52
N ARG A 4 -56.56 2.63 -10.75
CA ARG A 4 -55.39 3.31 -10.15
C ARG A 4 -54.31 3.55 -11.20
N SER A 5 -54.17 4.84 -11.50
CA SER A 5 -52.98 5.61 -11.85
C SER A 5 -51.71 4.85 -12.27
N ARG A 6 -51.42 4.90 -13.59
CA ARG A 6 -50.05 4.96 -14.13
C ARG A 6 -49.95 6.27 -14.91
N GLY A 7 -48.99 7.14 -14.57
CA GLY A 7 -48.77 8.35 -15.37
C GLY A 7 -47.95 9.49 -14.75
N PHE A 8 -47.60 9.46 -13.46
CA PHE A 8 -46.88 10.59 -12.83
C PHE A 8 -45.40 10.33 -12.51
N GLY A 9 -44.92 9.08 -12.61
CA GLY A 9 -43.55 8.71 -12.22
C GLY A 9 -42.49 8.81 -13.32
N GLN A 10 -42.87 8.74 -14.60
CA GLN A 10 -41.88 8.71 -15.70
C GLN A 10 -41.47 10.10 -16.19
N TRP A 11 -42.37 11.10 -16.13
CA TRP A 11 -42.07 12.45 -16.60
C TRP A 11 -41.15 13.24 -15.65
N SER A 12 -41.21 12.99 -14.34
CA SER A 12 -40.29 13.59 -13.36
C SER A 12 -38.88 12.96 -13.41
N ALA A 13 -38.78 11.66 -13.71
CA ALA A 13 -37.49 10.99 -13.84
C ALA A 13 -36.72 11.44 -15.09
N ILE A 14 -37.38 11.58 -16.24
CA ILE A 14 -36.73 11.98 -17.50
C ILE A 14 -36.30 13.45 -17.47
N THR A 15 -37.12 14.35 -16.90
CA THR A 15 -36.73 15.76 -16.72
C THR A 15 -35.61 15.93 -15.70
N SER A 16 -35.59 15.14 -14.61
CA SER A 16 -34.49 15.16 -13.63
C SER A 16 -33.18 14.63 -14.22
N VAL A 17 -33.24 13.59 -15.06
CA VAL A 17 -32.06 13.03 -15.72
C VAL A 17 -31.53 13.97 -16.82
N ALA A 18 -32.40 14.58 -17.63
CA ALA A 18 -31.98 15.53 -18.66
C ALA A 18 -31.38 16.81 -18.04
N LEU A 19 -31.98 17.34 -16.96
CA LEU A 19 -31.42 18.47 -16.22
C LEU A 19 -30.11 18.07 -15.52
N ALA A 20 -29.99 16.85 -14.98
CA ALA A 20 -28.75 16.34 -14.40
C ALA A 20 -27.65 16.16 -15.45
N VAL A 21 -27.98 15.74 -16.69
CA VAL A 21 -27.00 15.56 -17.79
C VAL A 21 -26.54 16.90 -18.35
N ILE A 22 -27.43 17.88 -18.51
CA ILE A 22 -27.07 19.23 -18.97
C ILE A 22 -26.29 19.98 -17.88
N THR A 23 -26.70 19.85 -16.61
CA THR A 23 -25.96 20.40 -15.47
C THR A 23 -24.61 19.69 -15.32
N ALA A 24 -24.51 18.36 -15.51
CA ALA A 24 -23.25 17.63 -15.51
C ALA A 24 -22.34 17.96 -16.71
N GLY A 25 -22.91 18.33 -17.87
CA GLY A 25 -22.15 18.77 -19.05
C GLY A 25 -21.52 20.14 -18.89
N ILE A 26 -22.28 21.12 -18.38
CA ILE A 26 -21.80 22.48 -18.10
C ILE A 26 -20.88 22.48 -16.87
N SER A 27 -21.25 21.76 -15.80
CA SER A 27 -20.39 21.56 -14.63
C SER A 27 -19.13 20.77 -14.98
N GLY A 28 -19.19 19.83 -15.93
CA GLY A 28 -18.06 19.03 -16.38
C GLY A 28 -17.04 19.82 -17.20
N TYR A 29 -17.48 20.77 -18.04
CA TYR A 29 -16.56 21.63 -18.80
C TYR A 29 -15.85 22.64 -17.90
N PHE A 30 -16.58 23.28 -16.97
CA PHE A 30 -15.97 24.15 -15.95
C PHE A 30 -15.12 23.33 -14.96
N SER A 31 -15.53 22.13 -14.55
CA SER A 31 -14.74 21.21 -13.69
C SER A 31 -13.48 20.72 -14.39
N HIS A 32 -13.48 20.51 -15.70
CA HIS A 32 -12.29 20.00 -16.40
C HIS A 32 -11.21 21.09 -16.57
N ALA A 33 -11.57 22.32 -16.94
CA ALA A 33 -10.61 23.44 -16.96
C ALA A 33 -10.14 23.81 -15.54
N HIS A 34 -10.97 23.58 -14.52
CA HIS A 34 -10.71 23.86 -13.11
C HIS A 34 -9.90 22.75 -12.39
N GLU A 35 -10.13 21.47 -12.70
CA GLU A 35 -9.32 20.33 -12.25
C GLU A 35 -7.96 20.31 -12.93
N ALA A 36 -7.84 20.84 -14.15
CA ALA A 36 -6.54 21.06 -14.77
C ALA A 36 -5.68 22.07 -13.98
N ARG A 37 -6.29 23.07 -13.33
CA ARG A 37 -5.58 24.02 -12.43
C ARG A 37 -5.16 23.36 -11.11
N ARG A 38 -6.00 22.49 -10.54
CA ARG A 38 -5.66 21.66 -9.35
C ARG A 38 -4.60 20.61 -9.65
N GLY A 39 -4.59 20.03 -10.85
CA GLY A 39 -3.70 18.92 -11.22
C GLY A 39 -2.21 19.25 -11.22
N LEU A 40 -1.85 20.53 -11.10
CA LEU A 40 -0.48 20.99 -10.97
C LEU A 40 -0.07 21.29 -9.51
N GLN A 41 -0.99 21.27 -8.54
CA GLN A 41 -0.67 21.61 -7.14
C GLN A 41 -0.52 20.36 -6.26
N TYR A 42 0.39 20.44 -5.29
CA TYR A 42 0.66 19.41 -4.29
C TYR A 42 0.11 19.82 -2.93
N GLN A 43 -0.51 18.88 -2.21
CA GLN A 43 -0.89 19.09 -0.81
C GLN A 43 0.35 19.06 0.07
N LEU A 44 0.50 20.00 1.02
CA LEU A 44 1.73 20.16 1.80
C LEU A 44 1.59 19.66 3.24
N THR A 45 2.62 19.02 3.81
CA THR A 45 2.64 18.67 5.25
C THR A 45 4.02 18.73 5.85
N PHE A 46 4.32 19.80 6.57
CA PHE A 46 5.61 19.97 7.23
C PHE A 46 5.66 19.21 8.54
N SER A 47 6.75 18.50 8.79
CA SER A 47 7.04 17.79 10.04
C SER A 47 7.60 18.72 11.11
N GLU A 48 8.29 19.78 10.69
CA GLU A 48 8.96 20.77 11.55
C GLU A 48 9.99 20.14 12.45
N ARG A 49 11.00 19.54 11.83
CA ARG A 49 12.15 18.93 12.49
C ARG A 49 12.70 19.76 13.66
N THR A 50 12.83 21.07 13.50
CA THR A 50 13.33 21.98 14.55
C THR A 50 12.39 22.05 15.76
N GLN A 51 11.08 21.95 15.56
CA GLN A 51 10.14 21.89 16.66
C GLN A 51 10.27 20.55 17.41
N ILE A 52 10.47 19.42 16.71
CA ILE A 52 10.76 18.13 17.35
C ILE A 52 12.01 18.23 18.24
N GLN A 53 13.07 18.87 17.76
CA GLN A 53 14.28 19.08 18.57
C GLN A 53 14.03 19.94 19.82
N ARG A 54 13.18 20.97 19.70
CA ARG A 54 12.80 21.82 20.85
C ARG A 54 11.95 21.05 21.85
N ASP A 55 11.04 20.22 21.38
CA ASP A 55 10.18 19.39 22.23
C ASP A 55 11.00 18.34 22.98
N LEU A 56 11.95 17.69 22.29
CA LEU A 56 12.89 16.76 22.92
C LEU A 56 13.73 17.45 23.99
N ARG A 57 14.31 18.62 23.67
CA ARG A 57 15.11 19.41 24.63
C ARG A 57 14.28 19.80 25.86
N ARG A 58 13.02 20.18 25.64
CA ARG A 58 12.10 20.51 26.73
C ARG A 58 11.83 19.29 27.62
N SER A 59 11.60 18.13 27.03
CA SER A 59 11.41 16.87 27.76
C SER A 59 12.64 16.50 28.58
N GLU A 60 13.85 16.60 28.02
CA GLU A 60 15.12 16.32 28.70
C GLU A 60 15.34 17.26 29.90
N MET A 61 15.00 18.55 29.76
CA MET A 61 15.14 19.52 30.84
C MET A 61 14.08 19.39 31.94
N GLN A 62 12.87 18.92 31.61
CA GLN A 62 11.80 18.72 32.59
C GLN A 62 12.00 17.44 33.43
N GLY A 63 12.75 16.46 32.92
CA GLY A 63 12.91 15.15 33.58
C GLY A 63 11.57 14.43 33.79
N ASP A 64 11.52 13.49 34.73
CA ASP A 64 10.30 12.73 35.07
C ASP A 64 9.27 13.50 35.90
N ASN A 65 9.42 14.84 36.07
CA ASN A 65 8.56 15.62 36.95
C ASN A 65 7.54 16.49 36.17
N PRO A 66 6.31 16.01 35.95
CA PRO A 66 5.29 16.69 35.13
C PRO A 66 4.76 18.00 35.74
N GLU A 67 5.09 18.31 37.00
CA GLU A 67 4.70 19.55 37.68
C GLU A 67 5.75 20.67 37.58
N ALA A 68 6.92 20.41 36.99
CA ALA A 68 7.92 21.44 36.76
C ALA A 68 7.37 22.49 35.78
N ASN A 69 7.39 23.77 36.17
CA ASN A 69 6.92 24.90 35.37
C ASN A 69 7.37 24.76 33.90
N PRO A 70 6.45 24.91 32.91
CA PRO A 70 6.79 24.89 31.50
C PRO A 70 7.99 25.79 31.20
N ILE A 71 9.07 25.23 30.68
CA ILE A 71 10.20 26.05 30.21
C ILE A 71 9.69 26.92 29.04
N PRO A 72 9.77 28.25 29.13
CA PRO A 72 9.33 29.16 28.08
C PRO A 72 10.01 28.86 26.75
N ALA A 73 9.27 28.96 25.64
CA ALA A 73 9.80 28.73 24.30
C ALA A 73 10.96 29.68 23.92
N GLU A 74 11.11 30.78 24.66
CA GLU A 74 12.17 31.78 24.49
C GLU A 74 13.53 31.26 24.97
N ASP A 75 13.57 30.47 26.05
CA ASP A 75 14.80 29.89 26.61
C ASP A 75 15.36 28.76 25.72
N LEU A 76 14.54 28.22 24.83
CA LEU A 76 14.93 27.19 23.86
C LEU A 76 15.55 27.75 22.58
N LYS A 77 15.52 29.07 22.35
CA LYS A 77 15.96 29.70 21.08
C LYS A 77 17.48 29.81 20.90
N GLY A 78 18.28 29.68 21.97
CA GLY A 78 19.72 30.01 21.93
C GLY A 78 20.69 28.90 22.32
N GLY A 79 20.25 27.64 22.46
CA GLY A 79 21.13 26.53 22.86
C GLY A 79 21.26 25.44 21.80
N ILE A 80 22.27 24.58 21.96
CA ILE A 80 22.52 23.43 21.08
C ILE A 80 21.26 22.55 21.06
N LEU A 81 20.68 22.36 19.88
CA LEU A 81 19.52 21.50 19.70
C LEU A 81 19.96 20.02 19.77
N PRO A 82 19.20 19.15 20.44
CA PRO A 82 19.55 17.75 20.58
C PRO A 82 19.56 17.03 19.22
N ILE A 83 20.34 15.95 19.17
CA ILE A 83 20.34 15.01 18.06
C ILE A 83 19.04 14.22 18.14
N LEU A 84 18.30 14.14 17.04
CA LEU A 84 17.06 13.36 16.99
C LEU A 84 17.39 11.86 16.89
N PRO A 85 16.52 10.98 17.39
CA PRO A 85 16.58 9.54 17.10
C PRO A 85 16.68 9.31 15.60
N ALA A 86 17.42 8.28 15.18
CA ALA A 86 17.84 8.15 13.78
C ALA A 86 16.66 8.08 12.79
N TRP A 87 15.57 7.40 13.18
CA TRP A 87 14.36 7.29 12.37
C TRP A 87 13.56 8.59 12.30
N THR A 88 13.39 9.27 13.44
CA THR A 88 12.81 10.62 13.48
C THR A 88 13.64 11.58 12.63
N ASP A 89 14.97 11.51 12.75
CA ASP A 89 15.91 12.37 12.03
C ASP A 89 15.72 12.20 10.51
N TYR A 90 15.74 10.95 10.04
CA TYR A 90 15.59 10.60 8.64
C TYR A 90 14.22 10.99 8.06
N LEU A 91 13.14 10.56 8.69
CA LEU A 91 11.79 10.72 8.13
C LEU A 91 11.31 12.17 8.17
N SER A 92 11.64 12.92 9.23
CA SER A 92 11.35 14.36 9.29
C SER A 92 12.11 15.12 8.19
N ALA A 93 13.36 14.74 7.91
CA ALA A 93 14.14 15.36 6.85
C ALA A 93 13.59 15.03 5.45
N VAL A 94 13.20 13.78 5.20
CA VAL A 94 12.53 13.37 3.95
C VAL A 94 11.25 14.17 3.74
N ASN A 95 10.41 14.26 4.78
CA ASN A 95 9.16 15.01 4.73
C ASN A 95 9.40 16.51 4.44
N ASP A 96 10.21 17.19 5.26
CA ASP A 96 10.44 18.62 5.14
C ASP A 96 11.11 18.97 3.79
N ALA A 97 12.04 18.15 3.31
CA ALA A 97 12.68 18.36 2.00
C ALA A 97 11.67 18.25 0.86
N SER A 98 10.85 17.19 0.87
CA SER A 98 9.82 17.00 -0.15
C SER A 98 8.83 18.15 -0.18
N PHE A 99 8.33 18.58 0.96
CA PHE A 99 7.33 19.65 1.00
C PHE A 99 7.89 21.03 0.73
N LYS A 100 9.16 21.30 1.01
CA LYS A 100 9.83 22.53 0.53
C LYS A 100 9.94 22.57 -1.00
N ILE A 101 10.21 21.43 -1.66
CA ILE A 101 10.23 21.37 -3.13
C ILE A 101 8.82 21.56 -3.70
N TYR A 102 7.83 20.87 -3.14
CA TYR A 102 6.43 21.01 -3.56
C TYR A 102 5.85 22.40 -3.29
N GLU A 103 6.25 23.05 -2.20
CA GLU A 103 5.89 24.43 -1.92
C GLU A 103 6.50 25.38 -2.96
N SER A 104 7.77 25.19 -3.34
CA SER A 104 8.40 25.99 -4.42
C SER A 104 7.62 25.86 -5.72
N TRP A 105 7.18 24.65 -6.05
CA TRP A 105 6.38 24.37 -7.24
C TRP A 105 4.99 24.98 -7.15
N ASN A 106 4.32 24.87 -6.00
CA ASN A 106 3.01 25.50 -5.82
C ASN A 106 3.10 27.01 -6.01
N HIS A 107 4.15 27.66 -5.49
CA HIS A 107 4.40 29.10 -5.71
C HIS A 107 4.55 29.47 -7.18
N SER A 108 5.22 28.65 -8.01
CA SER A 108 5.36 28.94 -9.45
C SER A 108 4.07 28.79 -10.26
N VAL A 109 3.05 28.16 -9.68
CA VAL A 109 1.71 28.00 -10.29
C VAL A 109 0.75 29.09 -9.79
N TYR A 110 0.96 29.64 -8.59
CA TYR A 110 0.14 30.70 -8.00
C TYR A 110 0.37 32.05 -8.70
N GLY A 111 -0.50 32.39 -9.66
CA GLY A 111 -0.56 33.73 -10.27
C GLY A 111 -0.56 33.75 -11.80
N ASN A 112 -0.21 32.65 -12.46
CA ASN A 112 0.01 32.60 -13.91
C ASN A 112 -1.08 31.86 -14.70
N ASP A 113 -2.35 31.95 -14.30
CA ASP A 113 -3.49 31.31 -15.01
C ASP A 113 -3.34 29.79 -15.28
N GLY A 114 -2.50 29.10 -14.50
CA GLY A 114 -2.19 27.67 -14.67
C GLY A 114 -1.02 27.38 -15.63
N ARG A 115 -0.27 28.40 -16.06
CA ARG A 115 1.05 28.25 -16.70
C ARG A 115 2.13 28.10 -15.63
N ILE A 116 3.13 27.29 -15.91
CA ILE A 116 4.26 27.04 -15.01
C ILE A 116 5.27 28.17 -15.17
N ASP A 117 5.56 28.87 -14.09
CA ASP A 117 6.67 29.82 -14.02
C ASP A 117 7.98 29.10 -13.64
N TYR A 118 8.73 28.63 -14.63
CA TYR A 118 10.01 27.97 -14.35
C TYR A 118 11.02 28.90 -13.68
N GLN A 119 10.95 30.19 -13.95
CA GLN A 119 11.83 31.19 -13.34
C GLN A 119 11.47 31.39 -11.87
N GLY A 120 10.19 31.59 -11.56
CA GLY A 120 9.70 31.63 -10.18
C GLY A 120 9.99 30.33 -9.41
N PHE A 121 9.89 29.16 -10.04
CA PHE A 121 10.25 27.89 -9.41
C PHE A 121 11.75 27.84 -9.06
N ALA A 122 12.62 28.22 -10.00
CA ALA A 122 14.06 28.26 -9.80
C ALA A 122 14.48 29.27 -8.72
N GLU A 123 13.85 30.45 -8.66
CA GLU A 123 14.12 31.46 -7.63
C GLU A 123 13.78 30.95 -6.23
N GLN A 124 12.63 30.30 -6.07
CA GLN A 124 12.24 29.69 -4.79
C GLN A 124 13.20 28.57 -4.38
N LEU A 125 13.61 27.71 -5.32
CA LEU A 125 14.60 26.68 -5.05
C LEU A 125 15.97 27.27 -4.71
N ARG A 126 16.42 28.31 -5.43
CA ARG A 126 17.69 29.01 -5.19
C ARG A 126 17.75 29.55 -3.76
N GLY A 127 16.72 30.28 -3.32
CA GLY A 127 16.65 30.79 -1.95
C GLY A 127 16.65 29.70 -0.88
N ARG A 128 16.06 28.53 -1.16
CA ARG A 128 16.04 27.38 -0.24
C ARG A 128 17.32 26.55 -0.27
N MET A 129 18.13 26.66 -1.33
CA MET A 129 19.42 26.00 -1.48
C MET A 129 20.59 26.88 -1.01
N ASP A 130 20.35 28.17 -0.79
CA ASP A 130 21.36 29.11 -0.31
C ASP A 130 21.70 28.86 1.17
N PRO A 131 22.97 28.51 1.50
CA PRO A 131 23.40 28.32 2.88
C PRO A 131 23.63 29.64 3.62
N GLU A 132 23.82 30.76 2.91
CA GLU A 132 24.09 32.09 3.49
C GLU A 132 22.80 32.82 3.89
N HIS A 133 21.69 32.54 3.20
CA HIS A 133 20.37 33.14 3.45
C HIS A 133 19.37 32.14 4.02
N LYS A 134 19.59 31.75 5.29
CA LYS A 134 18.69 30.85 6.01
C LYS A 134 17.42 31.56 6.47
N THR A 135 16.30 31.31 5.77
CA THR A 135 14.95 31.72 6.21
C THR A 135 14.37 30.76 7.25
N HIS A 136 14.86 29.51 7.29
CA HIS A 136 14.48 28.51 8.28
C HIS A 136 15.72 27.89 8.94
N THR A 137 15.55 27.28 10.12
CA THR A 137 16.65 26.60 10.83
C THR A 137 17.30 25.49 9.99
N ASN A 138 16.50 24.76 9.22
CA ASN A 138 16.99 23.82 8.20
C ASN A 138 16.43 24.23 6.84
N ASN A 139 17.33 24.63 5.94
CA ASN A 139 17.03 24.91 4.54
C ASN A 139 17.05 23.62 3.70
N LEU A 140 16.61 23.67 2.45
CA LEU A 140 16.54 22.49 1.59
C LEU A 140 17.94 21.86 1.39
N ALA A 141 18.98 22.69 1.25
CA ALA A 141 20.36 22.22 1.17
C ALA A 141 20.77 21.40 2.41
N ASP A 142 20.46 21.88 3.62
CA ASP A 142 20.76 21.18 4.87
C ASP A 142 20.04 19.82 4.93
N LEU A 143 18.76 19.80 4.56
CA LEU A 143 17.93 18.59 4.61
C LEU A 143 18.44 17.52 3.65
N LEU A 144 18.83 17.90 2.42
CA LEU A 144 19.40 16.98 1.43
C LEU A 144 20.77 16.41 1.86
N GLU A 145 21.48 17.08 2.78
CA GLU A 145 22.69 16.53 3.42
C GLU A 145 22.39 15.63 4.61
N ILE A 146 21.34 15.95 5.37
CA ILE A 146 20.90 15.16 6.53
C ILE A 146 20.37 13.80 6.08
N ILE A 147 19.54 13.74 5.04
CA ILE A 147 18.84 12.50 4.62
C ILE A 147 19.79 11.31 4.42
N PRO A 148 20.91 11.41 3.65
CA PRO A 148 21.84 10.30 3.50
C PRO A 148 22.44 9.81 4.83
N ARG A 149 22.90 10.74 5.67
CA ARG A 149 23.54 10.40 6.95
C ARG A 149 22.55 9.77 7.92
N ALA A 150 21.38 10.40 8.09
CA ALA A 150 20.33 9.91 8.97
C ALA A 150 19.77 8.57 8.48
N GLY A 151 19.64 8.37 7.17
CA GLY A 151 19.20 7.11 6.58
C GLY A 151 20.15 5.96 6.85
N ILE A 152 21.47 6.20 6.80
CA ILE A 152 22.47 5.20 7.18
C ILE A 152 22.34 4.85 8.67
N ALA A 153 22.22 5.85 9.54
CA ALA A 153 22.03 5.62 10.98
C ALA A 153 20.72 4.87 11.29
N ALA A 154 19.63 5.22 10.61
CA ALA A 154 18.34 4.55 10.73
C ALA A 154 18.41 3.09 10.29
N ARG A 155 19.14 2.80 9.18
CA ARG A 155 19.42 1.43 8.74
C ARG A 155 20.19 0.64 9.78
N THR A 156 21.20 1.23 10.41
CA THR A 156 21.96 0.59 11.49
C THR A 156 21.08 0.31 12.71
N GLY A 157 20.13 1.20 13.01
CA GLY A 157 19.18 1.02 14.12
C GLY A 157 18.22 -0.16 13.97
N ILE A 158 18.06 -0.72 12.75
CA ILE A 158 17.24 -1.92 12.48
C ILE A 158 18.07 -3.06 11.87
N ALA A 159 19.36 -3.12 12.18
CA ALA A 159 20.27 -4.10 11.57
C ALA A 159 19.85 -5.55 11.87
N ASP A 160 19.33 -5.82 13.06
CA ASP A 160 18.86 -7.14 13.46
C ASP A 160 17.64 -7.56 12.64
N GLU A 161 16.68 -6.65 12.43
CA GLU A 161 15.52 -6.89 11.57
C GLU A 161 15.94 -7.14 10.12
N ILE A 162 16.91 -6.38 9.60
CA ILE A 162 17.48 -6.59 8.26
C ILE A 162 18.11 -7.99 8.15
N ASN A 163 18.90 -8.39 9.15
CA ASN A 163 19.53 -9.72 9.19
C ASN A 163 18.50 -10.85 9.27
N VAL A 164 17.44 -10.67 10.06
CA VAL A 164 16.30 -11.58 10.12
C VAL A 164 15.60 -11.65 8.77
N GLY A 165 15.23 -10.51 8.17
CA GLY A 165 14.55 -10.45 6.88
C GLY A 165 15.33 -11.16 5.77
N ALA A 166 16.66 -10.97 5.73
CA ALA A 166 17.54 -11.67 4.80
C ALA A 166 17.58 -13.18 5.05
N SER A 167 17.60 -13.61 6.32
CA SER A 167 17.59 -15.03 6.69
C SER A 167 16.25 -15.69 6.34
N MET A 168 15.14 -15.01 6.62
CA MET A 168 13.80 -15.45 6.23
C MET A 168 13.66 -15.54 4.71
N SER A 169 14.19 -14.59 3.96
CA SER A 169 14.19 -14.66 2.49
C SER A 169 14.94 -15.87 1.93
N ARG A 170 15.98 -16.36 2.62
CA ARG A 170 16.69 -17.60 2.24
C ARG A 170 15.91 -18.87 2.65
N ALA A 171 15.23 -18.83 3.79
CA ALA A 171 14.46 -19.97 4.29
C ALA A 171 13.16 -20.22 3.51
N SER A 172 12.47 -19.17 3.06
CA SER A 172 11.19 -19.25 2.36
C SER A 172 11.15 -20.27 1.19
N PRO A 173 12.07 -20.25 0.21
CA PRO A 173 12.05 -21.23 -0.88
C PRO A 173 12.32 -22.67 -0.42
N LEU A 174 12.98 -22.88 0.73
CA LEU A 174 13.23 -24.22 1.28
C LEU A 174 11.97 -24.84 1.87
N PHE A 175 11.12 -24.02 2.52
CA PHE A 175 9.78 -24.47 2.93
C PHE A 175 8.91 -24.78 1.70
N SER A 176 8.92 -23.92 0.68
CA SER A 176 8.17 -24.16 -0.56
C SER A 176 8.59 -25.46 -1.26
N SER A 177 9.91 -25.72 -1.36
CA SER A 177 10.45 -26.92 -2.01
C SER A 177 10.45 -28.19 -1.16
N SER A 178 10.04 -28.09 0.12
CA SER A 178 9.83 -29.27 0.96
C SER A 178 8.59 -30.07 0.56
N TRP A 179 7.68 -29.48 -0.23
CA TRP A 179 6.47 -30.13 -0.71
C TRP A 179 6.18 -29.83 -2.17
N ASN A 180 5.79 -30.85 -2.94
CA ASN A 180 5.12 -30.69 -4.23
C ASN A 180 3.66 -31.07 -4.11
N TYR A 181 2.77 -30.19 -4.56
CA TYR A 181 1.34 -30.44 -4.68
C TYR A 181 0.96 -30.59 -6.15
N HIS A 182 0.21 -31.65 -6.45
CA HIS A 182 -0.37 -31.91 -7.75
C HIS A 182 -1.86 -32.23 -7.58
N HIS A 183 -2.70 -31.70 -8.46
CA HIS A 183 -4.11 -32.08 -8.54
C HIS A 183 -4.47 -32.45 -9.97
N SER A 184 -5.39 -33.39 -10.10
CA SER A 184 -5.98 -33.81 -11.37
C SER A 184 -7.49 -33.91 -11.21
N ASP A 185 -8.22 -33.12 -11.98
CA ASP A 185 -9.68 -33.20 -12.05
C ASP A 185 -10.07 -34.29 -13.05
N ASN A 186 -10.85 -35.25 -12.58
CA ASN A 186 -11.40 -36.34 -13.36
C ASN A 186 -12.83 -35.96 -13.77
N THR A 187 -13.10 -36.03 -15.06
CA THR A 187 -14.40 -35.71 -15.66
C THR A 187 -14.81 -36.83 -16.62
N HIS A 188 -16.11 -36.99 -16.85
CA HIS A 188 -16.64 -37.86 -17.89
C HIS A 188 -17.58 -37.08 -18.82
N PRO A 189 -17.65 -37.43 -20.11
CA PRO A 189 -18.64 -36.84 -21.00
C PRO A 189 -20.04 -37.37 -20.67
N GLU A 190 -20.98 -36.48 -20.41
CA GLU A 190 -22.40 -36.78 -20.30
C GLU A 190 -23.15 -36.17 -21.50
N THR A 191 -23.94 -36.99 -22.18
CA THR A 191 -24.85 -36.50 -23.22
C THR A 191 -26.08 -35.90 -22.58
N ARG A 192 -26.37 -34.64 -22.91
CA ARG A 192 -27.55 -33.91 -22.47
C ARG A 192 -28.34 -33.39 -23.66
N HIS A 193 -29.61 -33.10 -23.40
CA HIS A 193 -30.51 -32.53 -24.38
C HIS A 193 -30.91 -31.14 -23.93
N ARG A 194 -30.85 -30.17 -24.84
CA ARG A 194 -31.43 -28.84 -24.64
C ARG A 194 -32.34 -28.50 -25.81
N SER A 195 -33.49 -27.91 -25.50
CA SER A 195 -34.37 -27.40 -26.55
C SER A 195 -33.87 -26.02 -27.00
N ILE A 196 -33.49 -25.90 -28.28
CA ILE A 196 -33.03 -24.66 -28.90
C ILE A 196 -34.11 -24.06 -29.80
N PRO A 197 -34.32 -22.74 -29.78
CA PRO A 197 -35.28 -22.09 -30.67
C PRO A 197 -34.71 -22.01 -32.09
N VAL A 198 -35.47 -22.49 -33.07
CA VAL A 198 -35.16 -22.40 -34.50
C VAL A 198 -36.24 -21.57 -35.19
N SER A 199 -35.82 -20.59 -35.98
CA SER A 199 -36.75 -19.74 -36.73
C SER A 199 -36.90 -20.23 -38.17
N HIS A 200 -38.13 -20.57 -38.55
CA HIS A 200 -38.48 -20.82 -39.93
C HIS A 200 -39.19 -19.60 -40.51
N ILE A 201 -38.75 -19.15 -41.68
CA ILE A 201 -39.43 -18.10 -42.43
C ILE A 201 -40.05 -18.76 -43.65
N THR A 202 -41.38 -18.74 -43.70
CA THR A 202 -42.14 -19.15 -44.88
C THR A 202 -42.66 -17.90 -45.58
N ILE A 203 -42.50 -17.85 -46.90
CA ILE A 203 -43.05 -16.78 -47.73
C ILE A 203 -44.28 -17.35 -48.43
N ASN A 204 -45.41 -16.71 -48.20
CA ASN A 204 -46.71 -17.15 -48.71
C ASN A 204 -46.79 -16.81 -50.21
N ALA A 205 -47.77 -17.39 -50.92
CA ALA A 205 -47.94 -17.16 -52.36
C ALA A 205 -48.14 -15.68 -52.74
N ASP A 206 -48.59 -14.86 -51.78
CA ASP A 206 -48.80 -13.42 -51.93
C ASP A 206 -47.53 -12.58 -51.63
N GLY A 207 -46.40 -13.23 -51.30
CA GLY A 207 -45.11 -12.58 -51.03
C GLY A 207 -44.91 -12.08 -49.59
N GLU A 208 -45.87 -12.31 -48.70
CA GLU A 208 -45.75 -11.99 -47.28
C GLU A 208 -44.97 -13.07 -46.54
N SER A 209 -44.01 -12.67 -45.70
CA SER A 209 -43.21 -13.58 -44.88
C SER A 209 -43.82 -13.75 -43.50
N GLU A 210 -44.07 -14.99 -43.09
CA GLU A 210 -44.43 -15.35 -41.73
C GLU A 210 -43.24 -16.05 -41.06
N MET A 211 -42.83 -15.54 -39.88
CA MET A 211 -41.77 -16.14 -39.08
C MET A 211 -42.40 -16.98 -37.96
N THR A 212 -42.14 -18.27 -37.98
CA THR A 212 -42.53 -19.20 -36.91
C THR A 212 -41.28 -19.63 -36.13
N ILE A 213 -41.33 -19.55 -34.80
CA ILE A 213 -40.28 -20.10 -33.93
C ILE A 213 -40.74 -21.47 -33.44
N THR A 214 -39.99 -22.50 -33.78
CA THR A 214 -40.12 -23.86 -33.24
C THR A 214 -38.97 -24.14 -32.28
N TYR A 215 -39.10 -25.19 -31.47
CA TYR A 215 -38.01 -25.66 -30.61
C TYR A 215 -37.55 -27.03 -31.12
N GLU A 216 -36.25 -27.16 -31.37
CA GLU A 216 -35.62 -28.42 -31.75
C GLU A 216 -34.79 -28.93 -30.57
N ASP A 217 -34.85 -30.24 -30.32
CA ASP A 217 -34.01 -30.86 -29.30
C ASP A 217 -32.60 -31.06 -29.86
N GLU A 218 -31.64 -30.33 -29.31
CA GLU A 218 -30.22 -30.50 -29.61
C GLU A 218 -29.60 -31.44 -28.57
N GLU A 219 -29.06 -32.55 -29.06
CA GLU A 219 -28.16 -33.41 -28.29
C GLU A 219 -26.78 -32.76 -28.26
N TYR A 220 -26.24 -32.54 -27.07
CA TYR A 220 -24.90 -32.02 -26.88
C TYR A 220 -24.17 -32.81 -25.78
N THR A 221 -22.84 -32.87 -25.88
CA THR A 221 -22.00 -33.49 -24.87
C THR A 221 -21.40 -32.42 -23.97
N GLU A 222 -21.49 -32.61 -22.66
CA GLU A 222 -20.78 -31.79 -21.67
C GLU A 222 -19.88 -32.65 -20.79
N ASP A 223 -18.70 -32.15 -20.45
CA ASP A 223 -17.83 -32.81 -19.48
C ASP A 223 -18.34 -32.54 -18.06
N VAL A 224 -18.72 -33.60 -17.36
CA VAL A 224 -19.27 -33.56 -16.01
C VAL A 224 -18.19 -33.98 -15.02
N TYR A 225 -18.05 -33.20 -13.95
CA TYR A 225 -17.06 -33.43 -12.90
C TYR A 225 -17.38 -34.66 -12.04
N ASP A 226 -16.40 -35.56 -11.90
CA ASP A 226 -16.49 -36.75 -11.04
C ASP A 226 -15.78 -36.54 -9.70
N SER A 227 -14.48 -36.26 -9.78
CA SER A 227 -13.59 -36.25 -8.62
C SER A 227 -12.32 -35.45 -8.89
N THR A 228 -11.63 -35.08 -7.82
CA THR A 228 -10.27 -34.54 -7.89
C THR A 228 -9.31 -35.44 -7.12
N ASP A 229 -8.25 -35.86 -7.80
CA ASP A 229 -7.11 -36.55 -7.20
C ASP A 229 -6.10 -35.52 -6.72
N ASN A 230 -5.78 -35.54 -5.43
CA ASN A 230 -4.81 -34.64 -4.82
C ASN A 230 -3.59 -35.44 -4.38
N ARG A 231 -2.39 -35.02 -4.81
CA ARG A 231 -1.13 -35.67 -4.48
C ARG A 231 -0.16 -34.66 -3.86
N PHE A 232 0.34 -34.99 -2.68
CA PHE A 232 1.33 -34.22 -1.94
C PHE A 232 2.60 -35.05 -1.82
N VAL A 233 3.76 -34.49 -2.16
CA VAL A 233 5.05 -35.19 -2.10
C VAL A 233 5.99 -34.39 -1.23
N TYR A 234 6.43 -34.97 -0.12
CA TYR A 234 7.36 -34.40 0.85
C TYR A 234 8.79 -34.77 0.53
N PHE A 235 9.70 -33.80 0.64
CA PHE A 235 11.14 -33.97 0.45
C PHE A 235 11.90 -33.62 1.72
N THR A 236 12.60 -34.61 2.30
CA THR A 236 13.35 -34.46 3.57
C THR A 236 14.51 -33.47 3.46
N GLY A 237 15.29 -33.51 2.39
CA GLY A 237 16.47 -32.64 2.22
C GLY A 237 16.16 -31.14 2.33
N PRO A 238 15.25 -30.59 1.51
CA PRO A 238 14.80 -29.20 1.65
C PRO A 238 14.18 -28.87 3.01
N ALA A 239 13.43 -29.80 3.60
CA ALA A 239 12.80 -29.60 4.91
C ALA A 239 13.82 -29.44 6.05
N GLU A 240 14.85 -30.28 6.07
CA GLU A 240 15.95 -30.21 7.04
C GLU A 240 16.76 -28.93 6.88
N GLN A 241 17.01 -28.50 5.63
CA GLN A 241 17.67 -27.23 5.36
C GLN A 241 16.83 -26.05 5.84
N ALA A 242 15.52 -26.06 5.59
CA ALA A 242 14.59 -25.02 6.07
C ALA A 242 14.63 -24.90 7.61
N ALA A 243 14.60 -26.04 8.32
CA ALA A 243 14.70 -26.08 9.77
C ALA A 243 16.05 -25.53 10.27
N SER A 244 17.15 -25.92 9.63
CA SER A 244 18.50 -25.43 9.97
C SER A 244 18.62 -23.92 9.80
N GLU A 245 18.12 -23.36 8.70
CA GLU A 245 18.12 -21.90 8.47
C GLU A 245 17.26 -21.16 9.50
N LEU A 246 16.06 -21.67 9.79
CA LEU A 246 15.16 -21.06 10.78
C LEU A 246 15.77 -21.06 12.18
N ARG A 247 16.31 -22.20 12.64
CA ARG A 247 17.00 -22.30 13.94
C ARG A 247 18.19 -21.35 14.02
N ARG A 248 19.00 -21.28 12.95
CA ARG A 248 20.15 -20.36 12.91
C ARG A 248 19.70 -18.90 13.04
N SER A 249 18.62 -18.51 12.36
CA SER A 249 18.07 -17.16 12.47
C SER A 249 17.56 -16.86 13.88
N LEU A 250 16.88 -17.81 14.52
CA LEU A 250 16.35 -17.67 15.90
C LEU A 250 17.47 -17.63 16.95
N GLN A 251 18.57 -18.35 16.73
CA GLN A 251 19.73 -18.31 17.60
C GLN A 251 20.50 -16.99 17.48
N ALA A 252 20.63 -16.45 16.27
CA ALA A 252 21.34 -15.20 16.03
C ALA A 252 20.61 -13.99 16.61
N VAL A 253 19.28 -13.97 16.53
CA VAL A 253 18.45 -12.84 17.01
C VAL A 253 17.27 -13.40 17.82
N PRO A 254 17.42 -13.68 19.12
CA PRO A 254 16.36 -14.36 19.88
C PRO A 254 15.03 -13.59 19.95
N THR A 255 15.09 -12.27 19.85
CA THR A 255 13.93 -11.37 19.93
C THR A 255 14.13 -10.17 19.02
N LEU A 256 13.08 -9.75 18.32
CA LEU A 256 13.02 -8.45 17.65
C LEU A 256 12.25 -7.46 18.52
N GLN A 257 12.82 -6.27 18.73
CA GLN A 257 12.20 -5.21 19.50
C GLN A 257 12.52 -3.86 18.86
N PHE A 258 11.49 -3.03 18.72
CA PHE A 258 11.62 -1.66 18.25
C PHE A 258 10.74 -0.75 19.09
N ASP A 259 11.34 0.27 19.71
CA ASP A 259 10.63 1.24 20.54
C ASP A 259 10.16 2.41 19.67
N PHE A 260 8.93 2.28 19.13
CA PHE A 260 8.34 3.31 18.28
C PHE A 260 8.18 4.66 18.98
N ASP A 261 7.97 4.68 20.29
CA ASP A 261 7.73 5.92 21.02
C ASP A 261 9.03 6.68 21.26
N ARG A 262 10.16 5.97 21.39
CA ARG A 262 11.50 6.58 21.43
C ARG A 262 12.05 6.93 20.06
N GLU A 263 11.78 6.12 19.03
CA GLU A 263 12.39 6.27 17.71
C GLU A 263 11.60 7.20 16.77
N LEU A 264 10.29 7.36 16.95
CA LEU A 264 9.40 8.12 16.08
C LEU A 264 8.66 9.24 16.83
N LEU A 265 9.39 10.31 17.12
CA LEU A 265 8.88 11.50 17.81
C LEU A 265 7.98 12.35 16.88
N PHE A 266 7.09 13.13 17.49
CA PHE A 266 6.21 14.07 16.82
C PHE A 266 6.54 15.51 17.21
N ALA A 267 6.27 16.45 16.32
CA ALA A 267 6.31 17.86 16.66
C ALA A 267 5.06 18.21 17.48
N SER A 268 5.20 19.01 18.52
CA SER A 268 4.06 19.53 19.30
C SER A 268 3.24 20.53 18.48
N ARG A 269 3.90 21.26 17.57
CA ARG A 269 3.31 22.29 16.70
C ARG A 269 4.11 22.48 15.41
N THR A 270 3.56 23.31 14.54
CA THR A 270 4.18 23.80 13.31
C THR A 270 4.36 25.31 13.43
N ASN A 271 5.31 25.89 12.70
CA ASN A 271 5.49 27.34 12.69
C ASN A 271 4.37 28.01 11.87
N ALA A 272 4.05 29.26 12.18
CA ALA A 272 2.93 29.96 11.54
C ALA A 272 3.03 30.02 9.99
N PRO A 273 4.21 30.25 9.38
CA PRO A 273 4.38 30.16 7.93
C PRO A 273 4.01 28.78 7.34
N ASN A 274 4.46 27.69 7.96
CA ASN A 274 4.20 26.34 7.46
C ASN A 274 2.74 25.93 7.69
N ASP A 275 2.13 26.36 8.80
CA ASP A 275 0.69 26.23 9.04
C ASP A 275 -0.13 26.93 7.96
N GLU A 276 0.27 28.15 7.60
CA GLU A 276 -0.38 28.89 6.52
C GLU A 276 -0.17 28.20 5.17
N ALA A 277 1.03 27.69 4.88
CA ALA A 277 1.31 26.92 3.66
C ALA A 277 0.45 25.64 3.58
N ILE A 278 0.25 24.93 4.69
CA ILE A 278 -0.65 23.77 4.79
C ILE A 278 -2.09 24.20 4.44
N ARG A 279 -2.57 25.31 5.02
CA ARG A 279 -3.92 25.84 4.75
C ARG A 279 -4.05 26.27 3.29
N GLN A 280 -3.11 27.04 2.77
CA GLN A 280 -3.12 27.55 1.40
C GLN A 280 -3.07 26.43 0.36
N SER A 281 -2.27 25.38 0.57
CA SER A 281 -2.22 24.25 -0.36
C SER A 281 -3.54 23.47 -0.46
N ARG A 282 -4.50 23.73 0.44
CA ARG A 282 -5.80 23.08 0.50
C ARG A 282 -6.95 24.04 0.17
N ARG A 283 -6.71 25.35 0.26
CA ARG A 283 -7.70 26.38 -0.09
C ARG A 283 -8.12 26.25 -1.55
N ASN A 284 -9.42 26.21 -1.79
CA ASN A 284 -10.02 26.39 -3.10
C ASN A 284 -10.24 27.90 -3.35
N PRO A 285 -9.45 28.56 -4.21
CA PRO A 285 -9.55 30.01 -4.42
C PRO A 285 -10.90 30.49 -4.98
N ASN A 286 -11.78 29.58 -5.45
CA ASN A 286 -13.09 29.91 -6.01
C ASN A 286 -14.29 29.43 -5.17
N ARG A 287 -14.09 28.82 -3.99
CA ARG A 287 -15.17 28.57 -3.02
C ARG A 287 -15.15 29.65 -1.95
N LYS A 288 -16.18 30.48 -1.91
CA LYS A 288 -16.40 31.46 -0.82
C LYS A 288 -16.59 30.79 0.55
N ASP A 289 -17.01 29.52 0.55
CA ASP A 289 -17.30 28.73 1.75
C ASP A 289 -16.25 27.62 1.97
N ASP A 290 -15.01 27.85 1.57
CA ASP A 290 -13.94 26.91 1.92
C ASP A 290 -13.64 27.05 3.41
N THR A 291 -14.21 26.15 4.20
CA THR A 291 -14.01 26.10 5.65
C THR A 291 -12.53 26.02 5.94
N GLU A 292 -12.01 26.99 6.69
CA GLU A 292 -10.64 26.96 7.18
C GLU A 292 -10.40 25.64 7.93
N LEU A 293 -9.24 25.04 7.69
CA LEU A 293 -8.84 23.83 8.39
C LEU A 293 -8.81 24.11 9.90
N THR A 294 -9.48 23.25 10.66
CA THR A 294 -9.37 23.22 12.11
C THR A 294 -7.92 22.93 12.53
N GLU A 295 -7.54 23.35 13.75
CA GLU A 295 -6.20 23.04 14.29
C GLU A 295 -5.95 21.52 14.36
N GLU A 296 -6.99 20.72 14.63
CA GLU A 296 -6.90 19.26 14.64
C GLU A 296 -6.60 18.70 13.24
N GLN A 297 -7.23 19.23 12.19
CA GLN A 297 -6.92 18.82 10.81
C GLN A 297 -5.48 19.19 10.42
N VAL A 298 -5.02 20.40 10.76
CA VAL A 298 -3.62 20.81 10.53
C VAL A 298 -2.66 19.88 11.27
N ARG A 299 -2.98 19.51 12.52
CA ARG A 299 -2.22 18.53 13.31
C ARG A 299 -2.15 17.16 12.64
N ASN A 300 -3.28 16.62 12.21
CA ASN A 300 -3.35 15.31 11.55
C ASN A 300 -2.53 15.29 10.25
N TYR A 301 -2.55 16.40 9.50
CA TYR A 301 -1.73 16.55 8.31
C TYR A 301 -0.24 16.60 8.65
N ARG A 302 0.16 17.40 9.64
CA ARG A 302 1.53 17.44 10.15
C ARG A 302 2.01 16.06 10.58
N ASP A 303 1.18 15.26 11.26
CA ASP A 303 1.59 13.96 11.80
C ASP A 303 1.52 12.81 10.79
N SER A 304 1.00 13.07 9.58
CA SER A 304 0.80 12.07 8.53
C SER A 304 2.10 11.41 8.03
N TRP A 305 3.25 12.07 8.15
CA TRP A 305 4.53 11.48 7.76
C TRP A 305 4.94 10.32 8.66
N ASN A 306 4.64 10.43 9.95
CA ASN A 306 5.02 9.45 10.94
C ASN A 306 4.01 8.28 10.91
N ILE A 307 2.72 8.60 10.93
CA ILE A 307 1.61 7.63 10.82
C ILE A 307 1.71 6.86 9.48
N GLY A 308 2.01 7.58 8.41
CA GLY A 308 2.13 7.06 7.06
C GLY A 308 3.48 6.42 6.72
N SER A 309 4.44 6.41 7.65
CA SER A 309 5.80 5.92 7.38
C SER A 309 5.83 4.42 7.11
N THR A 310 6.65 4.01 6.14
CA THR A 310 6.81 2.60 5.78
C THR A 310 7.29 1.78 6.98
N ILE A 311 8.18 2.32 7.83
CA ILE A 311 8.60 1.64 9.06
C ILE A 311 7.43 1.39 10.02
N ARG A 312 6.57 2.39 10.26
CA ARG A 312 5.43 2.23 11.18
C ARG A 312 4.38 1.27 10.66
N GLN A 313 4.28 1.11 9.33
CA GLN A 313 3.32 0.20 8.70
C GLN A 313 3.85 -1.23 8.55
N ARG A 314 5.16 -1.41 8.32
CA ARG A 314 5.74 -2.71 7.97
C ARG A 314 6.44 -3.39 9.13
N LEU A 315 7.14 -2.65 9.98
CA LEU A 315 7.95 -3.22 11.05
C LEU A 315 7.12 -3.98 12.11
N PRO A 316 5.92 -3.52 12.51
CA PRO A 316 5.07 -4.29 13.43
C PRO A 316 4.68 -5.67 12.88
N THR A 317 4.46 -5.78 11.56
CA THR A 317 4.16 -7.04 10.89
C THR A 317 5.36 -7.99 10.95
N ALA A 318 6.57 -7.47 10.72
CA ALA A 318 7.80 -8.24 10.84
C ALA A 318 8.03 -8.74 12.29
N ILE A 319 7.91 -7.85 13.28
CA ILE A 319 8.08 -8.18 14.70
C ILE A 319 7.05 -9.23 15.14
N SER A 320 5.77 -9.00 14.84
CA SER A 320 4.69 -9.92 15.25
C SER A 320 4.83 -11.29 14.59
N GLY A 321 5.19 -11.32 13.30
CA GLY A 321 5.48 -12.57 12.60
C GLY A 321 6.68 -13.30 13.22
N TYR A 322 7.73 -12.57 13.56
CA TYR A 322 8.94 -13.14 14.17
C TYR A 322 8.69 -13.73 15.55
N MET A 323 7.86 -13.09 16.38
CA MET A 323 7.47 -13.61 17.69
C MET A 323 6.79 -14.99 17.61
N GLY A 324 6.15 -15.32 16.49
CA GLY A 324 5.55 -16.64 16.25
C GLY A 324 6.53 -17.71 15.75
N MET A 325 7.73 -17.32 15.31
CA MET A 325 8.70 -18.24 14.70
C MET A 325 9.25 -19.32 15.64
N PRO A 326 9.52 -19.08 16.94
CA PRO A 326 9.97 -20.14 17.84
C PRO A 326 8.97 -21.30 17.93
N MET A 327 7.68 -21.00 18.10
CA MET A 327 6.63 -22.03 18.15
C MET A 327 6.52 -22.75 16.79
N LEU A 328 6.58 -22.01 15.69
CA LEU A 328 6.54 -22.59 14.36
C LEU A 328 7.74 -23.52 14.10
N SER A 329 8.93 -23.15 14.55
CA SER A 329 10.13 -23.99 14.46
C SER A 329 9.96 -25.29 15.22
N GLN A 330 9.38 -25.26 16.43
CA GLN A 330 9.12 -26.47 17.21
C GLN A 330 8.07 -27.38 16.55
N GLN A 331 7.01 -26.80 16.00
CA GLN A 331 5.99 -27.54 15.25
C GLN A 331 6.60 -28.19 14.01
N TRP A 332 7.46 -27.47 13.30
CA TRP A 332 8.15 -27.98 12.11
C TRP A 332 9.07 -29.15 12.45
N ASP A 333 9.84 -29.02 13.54
CA ASP A 333 10.72 -30.08 14.01
C ASP A 333 9.95 -31.36 14.36
N THR A 334 8.77 -31.22 14.97
CA THR A 334 7.88 -32.34 15.28
C THR A 334 7.35 -32.98 13.99
N ALA A 335 6.88 -32.16 13.04
CA ALA A 335 6.39 -32.61 11.74
C ALA A 335 7.48 -33.37 10.95
N MET A 336 8.72 -32.89 10.95
CA MET A 336 9.83 -33.58 10.28
C MET A 336 10.14 -34.96 10.89
N ILE A 337 10.01 -35.11 12.21
CA ILE A 337 10.17 -36.40 12.89
C ILE A 337 9.06 -37.35 12.43
N THR A 338 7.80 -36.91 12.49
CA THR A 338 6.65 -37.69 12.01
C THR A 338 6.83 -38.10 10.55
N MET A 339 7.21 -37.16 9.69
CA MET A 339 7.44 -37.43 8.27
C MET A 339 8.59 -38.42 8.01
N SER A 340 9.66 -38.34 8.79
CA SER A 340 10.80 -39.27 8.71
C SER A 340 10.44 -40.68 9.18
N GLU A 341 9.66 -40.80 10.26
CA GLU A 341 9.13 -42.08 10.74
C GLU A 341 8.18 -42.70 9.70
N GLU A 342 7.30 -41.90 9.09
CA GLU A 342 6.42 -42.34 8.00
C GLU A 342 7.22 -42.79 6.78
N ALA A 343 8.26 -42.06 6.39
CA ALA A 343 9.15 -42.44 5.29
C ALA A 343 9.82 -43.81 5.53
N ALA A 344 10.24 -44.07 6.77
CA ALA A 344 10.86 -45.34 7.17
C ALA A 344 9.86 -46.51 7.18
N HIS A 345 8.57 -46.24 7.38
CA HIS A 345 7.52 -47.26 7.47
C HIS A 345 6.70 -47.46 6.17
N ALA A 346 6.88 -46.60 5.17
CA ALA A 346 6.06 -46.55 3.95
C ALA A 346 6.28 -47.70 2.93
N GLY A 347 6.86 -48.83 3.37
CA GLY A 347 6.72 -50.13 2.70
C GLY A 347 5.36 -50.83 2.98
N LEU A 348 4.52 -50.23 3.83
CA LEU A 348 3.17 -50.67 4.17
C LEU A 348 2.21 -49.48 3.97
N PHE A 349 1.24 -49.60 3.07
CA PHE A 349 0.21 -48.58 2.85
C PHE A 349 -0.48 -48.25 4.18
N ARG A 350 -0.39 -46.99 4.65
CA ARG A 350 -1.13 -46.48 5.80
C ARG A 350 -2.09 -45.38 5.36
N SER A 351 -3.26 -45.35 5.99
CA SER A 351 -4.24 -44.26 5.84
C SER A 351 -4.08 -43.26 6.99
N TYR A 352 -3.91 -41.98 6.65
CA TYR A 352 -3.84 -40.87 7.59
C TYR A 352 -4.96 -39.86 7.28
N GLN A 353 -5.94 -39.68 8.16
CA GLN A 353 -7.02 -38.68 8.02
C GLN A 353 -7.62 -38.52 6.59
N GLY A 354 -7.84 -39.63 5.87
CA GLY A 354 -8.36 -39.60 4.49
C GLY A 354 -7.31 -39.49 3.37
N PHE A 355 -6.03 -39.58 3.69
CA PHE A 355 -4.90 -39.67 2.76
C PHE A 355 -4.27 -41.06 2.79
N HIS A 356 -3.79 -41.53 1.64
CA HIS A 356 -2.97 -42.73 1.50
C HIS A 356 -1.49 -42.36 1.42
N VAL A 357 -0.66 -43.00 2.24
CA VAL A 357 0.79 -42.79 2.29
C VAL A 357 1.53 -43.87 1.50
N SER A 358 2.48 -43.48 0.65
CA SER A 358 3.40 -44.38 -0.06
C SER A 358 4.79 -43.77 -0.23
N CYS A 359 5.83 -44.62 -0.34
CA CYS A 359 7.21 -44.19 -0.55
C CYS A 359 7.74 -44.73 -1.89
N PRO A 360 8.02 -43.88 -2.88
CA PRO A 360 8.66 -44.32 -4.11
C PRO A 360 10.16 -44.60 -3.87
N LEU A 361 10.64 -45.75 -4.36
CA LEU A 361 12.03 -46.26 -4.26
C LEU A 361 13.10 -45.40 -4.95
N LEU A 362 12.81 -44.17 -5.36
CA LEU A 362 13.75 -43.28 -6.03
C LEU A 362 14.50 -42.46 -4.96
N GLY A 363 15.77 -42.83 -4.76
CA GLY A 363 16.70 -42.37 -3.71
C GLY A 363 16.51 -40.95 -3.18
N GLY A 364 16.51 -40.86 -1.84
CA GLY A 364 16.32 -39.64 -1.03
C GLY A 364 14.93 -39.67 -0.40
N GLY A 365 14.85 -39.83 0.94
CA GLY A 365 13.61 -40.12 1.69
C GLY A 365 12.42 -39.23 1.32
N THR A 366 11.60 -39.70 0.37
CA THR A 366 10.46 -38.96 -0.19
C THR A 366 9.19 -39.65 0.28
N VAL A 367 8.20 -38.89 0.76
CA VAL A 367 6.90 -39.43 1.20
C VAL A 367 5.80 -38.84 0.36
N GLN A 368 4.91 -39.69 -0.14
CA GLN A 368 3.76 -39.26 -0.93
C GLN A 368 2.46 -39.50 -0.18
N PHE A 369 1.60 -38.47 -0.14
CA PHE A 369 0.21 -38.54 0.30
C PHE A 369 -0.72 -38.37 -0.89
N SER A 370 -1.79 -39.16 -0.94
CA SER A 370 -2.80 -39.07 -1.98
C SER A 370 -4.21 -39.08 -1.41
N ARG A 371 -5.09 -38.18 -1.87
CA ARG A 371 -6.50 -38.11 -1.47
C ARG A 371 -7.39 -37.89 -2.69
N VAL A 372 -8.39 -38.74 -2.81
CA VAL A 372 -9.45 -38.62 -3.83
C VAL A 372 -10.66 -37.97 -3.17
N SER A 373 -11.18 -36.89 -3.75
CA SER A 373 -12.39 -36.21 -3.26
C SER A 373 -13.50 -36.31 -4.31
N TYR A 374 -14.68 -36.75 -3.87
CA TYR A 374 -15.85 -36.94 -4.73
C TYR A 374 -16.87 -35.81 -4.50
N GLY A 375 -17.35 -35.19 -5.58
CA GLY A 375 -18.53 -34.32 -5.62
C GLY A 375 -18.46 -32.94 -4.92
N GLY A 376 -18.58 -31.87 -5.71
CA GLY A 376 -18.96 -30.52 -5.28
C GLY A 376 -18.04 -29.40 -5.78
N ILE A 377 -18.53 -28.55 -6.70
CA ILE A 377 -17.90 -27.28 -7.07
C ILE A 377 -17.78 -26.43 -5.79
N GLY A 378 -16.55 -26.28 -5.29
CA GLY A 378 -16.25 -25.40 -4.15
C GLY A 378 -15.83 -26.06 -2.84
N SER A 379 -15.58 -27.37 -2.78
CA SER A 379 -14.97 -27.95 -1.57
C SER A 379 -13.48 -27.55 -1.46
N THR A 380 -13.12 -26.82 -0.41
CA THR A 380 -11.72 -26.49 -0.10
C THR A 380 -11.05 -27.76 0.44
N ILE A 381 -10.26 -28.44 -0.38
CA ILE A 381 -9.53 -29.63 0.03
C ILE A 381 -8.30 -29.19 0.83
N ARG A 382 -8.31 -29.49 2.14
CA ARG A 382 -7.17 -29.26 3.04
C ARG A 382 -6.14 -30.37 2.85
N GLY A 383 -4.86 -30.02 2.71
CA GLY A 383 -3.74 -30.97 2.66
C GLY A 383 -3.46 -31.64 4.02
N PRO A 384 -2.45 -32.53 4.11
CA PRO A 384 -1.99 -33.03 5.41
C PRO A 384 -1.53 -31.87 6.30
N ASP A 385 -1.64 -32.04 7.62
CA ASP A 385 -1.37 -30.97 8.59
C ASP A 385 0.07 -30.43 8.47
N GLU A 386 1.03 -31.28 8.08
CA GLU A 386 2.43 -30.97 7.83
C GLU A 386 2.62 -30.09 6.57
N TYR A 387 1.83 -30.33 5.53
CA TYR A 387 1.79 -29.48 4.33
C TYR A 387 1.22 -28.09 4.67
N GLU A 388 0.10 -28.05 5.41
CA GLU A 388 -0.50 -26.80 5.87
C GLU A 388 0.43 -26.03 6.83
N LEU A 389 1.20 -26.74 7.66
CA LEU A 389 2.25 -26.14 8.48
C LEU A 389 3.35 -25.52 7.61
N SER A 390 3.83 -26.22 6.58
CA SER A 390 4.82 -25.67 5.64
C SER A 390 4.32 -24.39 4.96
N ARG A 391 3.07 -24.39 4.49
CA ARG A 391 2.44 -23.21 3.86
C ARG A 391 2.29 -22.03 4.81
N ARG A 392 1.92 -22.29 6.08
CA ARG A 392 1.87 -21.25 7.13
C ARG A 392 3.26 -20.71 7.44
N ALA A 393 4.28 -21.57 7.50
CA ALA A 393 5.68 -21.18 7.67
C ALA A 393 6.15 -20.29 6.53
N GLU A 394 5.98 -20.76 5.28
CA GLU A 394 6.32 -20.01 4.07
C GLU A 394 5.67 -18.63 4.07
N THR A 395 4.37 -18.55 4.32
CA THR A 395 3.61 -17.29 4.34
C THR A 395 4.14 -16.33 5.41
N SER A 396 4.38 -16.83 6.63
CA SER A 396 4.87 -16.02 7.75
C SER A 396 6.28 -15.51 7.48
N ILE A 397 7.17 -16.39 7.01
CA ILE A 397 8.56 -16.07 6.66
C ILE A 397 8.60 -15.05 5.50
N HIS A 398 7.79 -15.25 4.47
CA HIS A 398 7.67 -14.32 3.35
C HIS A 398 7.16 -12.94 3.80
N SER A 399 6.17 -12.91 4.70
CA SER A 399 5.64 -11.66 5.26
C SER A 399 6.70 -10.89 6.05
N ILE A 400 7.53 -11.57 6.85
CA ILE A 400 8.64 -10.94 7.59
C ILE A 400 9.67 -10.39 6.60
N ALA A 401 10.12 -11.22 5.66
CA ALA A 401 11.13 -10.85 4.69
C ALA A 401 10.70 -9.67 3.80
N SER A 402 9.47 -9.69 3.28
CA SER A 402 8.94 -8.61 2.45
C SER A 402 8.77 -7.31 3.24
N SER A 403 8.27 -7.37 4.49
CA SER A 403 8.08 -6.18 5.33
C SER A 403 9.41 -5.47 5.62
N VAL A 404 10.46 -6.22 5.96
CA VAL A 404 11.80 -5.68 6.20
C VAL A 404 12.41 -5.13 4.89
N LYS A 405 12.24 -5.85 3.78
CA LYS A 405 12.73 -5.43 2.47
C LYS A 405 12.10 -4.11 1.99
N ASP A 406 10.80 -3.92 2.22
CA ASP A 406 10.10 -2.67 1.90
C ASP A 406 10.74 -1.48 2.65
N ILE A 407 11.09 -1.65 3.92
CA ILE A 407 11.76 -0.62 4.73
C ILE A 407 13.17 -0.35 4.20
N GLU A 408 13.96 -1.39 3.93
CA GLU A 408 15.32 -1.24 3.41
C GLU A 408 15.33 -0.57 2.02
N GLN A 409 14.40 -0.96 1.15
CA GLN A 409 14.22 -0.34 -0.16
C GLN A 409 13.79 1.14 -0.04
N GLY A 410 12.94 1.47 0.94
CA GLY A 410 12.57 2.85 1.27
C GLY A 410 13.80 3.69 1.62
N LEU A 411 14.63 3.20 2.54
CA LEU A 411 15.88 3.84 2.94
C LEU A 411 16.82 4.04 1.74
N HIS A 412 17.07 2.98 0.97
CA HIS A 412 17.95 3.04 -0.20
C HIS A 412 17.46 4.06 -1.23
N THR A 413 16.16 4.03 -1.54
CA THR A 413 15.53 4.96 -2.47
C THR A 413 15.61 6.39 -1.98
N GLY A 414 15.34 6.64 -0.69
CA GLY A 414 15.38 8.00 -0.15
C GLY A 414 16.79 8.60 -0.13
N ILE A 415 17.81 7.80 0.23
CA ILE A 415 19.21 8.22 0.20
C ILE A 415 19.66 8.55 -1.24
N ALA A 416 19.32 7.70 -2.20
CA ALA A 416 19.65 7.90 -3.60
C ALA A 416 18.94 9.13 -4.16
N SER A 417 17.64 9.29 -3.91
CA SER A 417 16.86 10.44 -4.36
C SER A 417 17.33 11.76 -3.76
N ALA A 418 17.68 11.81 -2.47
CA ALA A 418 18.23 13.03 -1.88
C ALA A 418 19.57 13.42 -2.54
N THR A 419 20.43 12.44 -2.83
CA THR A 419 21.71 12.66 -3.53
C THR A 419 21.48 13.16 -4.96
N GLU A 420 20.49 12.62 -5.66
CA GLU A 420 20.10 13.05 -7.00
C GLU A 420 19.56 14.48 -6.97
N LEU A 421 18.64 14.80 -6.06
CA LEU A 421 18.06 16.15 -5.90
C LEU A 421 19.11 17.21 -5.58
N LYS A 422 20.10 16.87 -4.74
CA LYS A 422 21.23 17.76 -4.42
C LYS A 422 22.02 18.18 -5.66
N ARG A 423 22.02 17.36 -6.72
CA ARG A 423 22.66 17.68 -8.01
C ARG A 423 21.68 18.30 -9.01
N ALA A 424 20.47 17.74 -9.11
CA ALA A 424 19.48 18.14 -10.10
C ALA A 424 18.96 19.57 -9.89
N ILE A 425 18.79 20.01 -8.64
CA ILE A 425 18.27 21.35 -8.34
C ILE A 425 19.24 22.45 -8.82
N PRO A 426 20.54 22.45 -8.45
CA PRO A 426 21.48 23.43 -9.00
C PRO A 426 21.58 23.39 -10.53
N SER A 427 21.52 22.20 -11.14
CA SER A 427 21.53 22.07 -12.60
C SER A 427 20.29 22.68 -13.26
N PHE A 428 19.11 22.53 -12.66
CA PHE A 428 17.88 23.16 -13.14
C PHE A 428 17.95 24.69 -13.01
N ILE A 429 18.46 25.20 -11.88
CA ILE A 429 18.63 26.64 -11.66
C ILE A 429 19.56 27.23 -12.74
N ALA A 430 20.71 26.60 -12.99
CA ALA A 430 21.64 27.04 -14.03
C ALA A 430 21.05 26.93 -15.44
N LEU A 431 20.17 25.97 -15.68
CA LEU A 431 19.46 25.83 -16.95
C LEU A 431 18.44 26.96 -17.17
N VAL A 432 17.75 27.39 -16.10
CA VAL A 432 16.82 28.53 -16.15
C VAL A 432 17.56 29.85 -16.38
N ASP A 433 18.75 30.00 -15.81
CA ASP A 433 19.59 31.20 -15.99
C ASP A 433 20.22 31.29 -17.40
N ASN A 434 20.08 30.25 -18.22
CA ASN A 434 20.49 30.26 -19.61
C ASN A 434 19.32 30.70 -20.51
N ASP A 435 19.40 31.92 -21.04
CA ASP A 435 18.38 32.52 -21.92
C ASP A 435 18.12 31.71 -23.21
N GLU A 436 19.00 30.78 -23.59
CA GLU A 436 18.82 29.89 -24.75
C GLU A 436 18.10 28.57 -24.42
N ALA A 437 17.76 28.33 -23.16
CA ALA A 437 17.13 27.07 -22.74
C ALA A 437 15.70 26.94 -23.30
N SER A 438 15.45 25.86 -24.05
CA SER A 438 14.11 25.57 -24.55
C SER A 438 13.14 25.24 -23.40
N GLU A 439 11.87 25.64 -23.54
CA GLU A 439 10.80 25.29 -22.60
C GLU A 439 10.71 23.77 -22.34
N ARG A 440 10.97 22.95 -23.38
CA ARG A 440 10.99 21.49 -23.25
C ARG A 440 12.08 21.00 -22.30
N ALA A 441 13.26 21.62 -22.33
CA ALA A 441 14.37 21.27 -21.44
C ALA A 441 14.05 21.67 -19.99
N LEU A 442 13.50 22.87 -19.79
CA LEU A 442 13.06 23.36 -18.48
C LEU A 442 11.97 22.45 -17.88
N ARG A 443 10.98 22.09 -18.69
CA ARG A 443 9.93 21.15 -18.31
C ARG A 443 10.50 19.81 -17.86
N HIS A 444 11.33 19.18 -18.69
CA HIS A 444 11.92 17.88 -18.37
C HIS A 444 12.75 17.91 -17.07
N ALA A 445 13.57 18.95 -16.88
CA ALA A 445 14.38 19.10 -15.68
C ALA A 445 13.51 19.31 -14.42
N SER A 446 12.44 20.10 -14.53
CA SER A 446 11.50 20.29 -13.42
C SER A 446 10.70 19.02 -13.09
N GLU A 447 10.24 18.28 -14.11
CA GLU A 447 9.54 17.00 -13.95
C GLU A 447 10.46 15.97 -13.26
N GLN A 448 11.74 15.93 -13.62
CA GLN A 448 12.73 15.09 -12.95
C GLN A 448 12.84 15.40 -11.45
N ILE A 449 12.92 16.68 -11.07
CA ILE A 449 12.98 17.08 -9.65
C ILE A 449 11.72 16.62 -8.91
N LEU A 450 10.54 16.84 -9.48
CA LEU A 450 9.27 16.46 -8.86
C LEU A 450 9.08 14.94 -8.75
N ASP A 451 9.44 14.19 -9.79
CA ASP A 451 9.34 12.73 -9.82
C ASP A 451 10.33 12.09 -8.85
N THR A 452 11.56 12.59 -8.77
CA THR A 452 12.56 12.13 -7.80
C THR A 452 12.13 12.46 -6.37
N THR A 453 11.53 13.64 -6.14
CA THR A 453 10.94 14.01 -4.84
C THR A 453 9.77 13.11 -4.45
N LYS A 454 8.90 12.79 -5.41
CA LYS A 454 7.76 11.89 -5.21
C LYS A 454 8.22 10.48 -4.87
N ARG A 455 9.21 9.97 -5.60
CA ARG A 455 9.80 8.65 -5.35
C ARG A 455 10.38 8.58 -3.93
N MET A 456 11.15 9.60 -3.52
CA MET A 456 11.71 9.72 -2.17
C MET A 456 10.64 9.67 -1.08
N TYR A 457 9.56 10.44 -1.27
CA TYR A 457 8.47 10.52 -0.31
C TYR A 457 7.68 9.21 -0.24
N GLN A 458 7.20 8.70 -1.38
CA GLN A 458 6.32 7.52 -1.42
C GLN A 458 7.02 6.22 -1.00
N SER A 459 8.33 6.10 -1.20
CA SER A 459 9.08 4.92 -0.72
C SER A 459 9.21 4.88 0.80
N ASN A 460 9.14 6.03 1.48
CA ASN A 460 9.37 6.15 2.93
C ASN A 460 8.10 6.46 3.72
N ILE A 461 7.10 7.07 3.07
CA ILE A 461 5.85 7.56 3.65
C ILE A 461 4.68 7.09 2.77
N SER A 462 4.57 5.78 2.61
CA SER A 462 3.68 5.12 1.65
C SER A 462 2.19 5.26 1.98
N GLY A 463 1.81 5.42 3.26
CA GLY A 463 0.43 5.74 3.65
C GLY A 463 0.26 7.16 4.19
N GLY A 464 1.20 8.06 3.87
CA GLY A 464 1.01 9.49 4.08
C GLY A 464 0.09 10.08 3.01
N ILE A 465 0.11 11.40 2.88
CA ILE A 465 -0.69 12.08 1.86
C ILE A 465 -0.27 11.69 0.45
N ASP A 466 -1.27 11.49 -0.42
CA ASP A 466 -1.03 11.25 -1.83
C ASP A 466 -0.41 12.50 -2.47
N VAL A 467 0.89 12.40 -2.75
CA VAL A 467 1.67 13.40 -3.48
C VAL A 467 1.55 13.21 -5.00
N ALA A 468 0.61 12.41 -5.51
CA ALA A 468 0.21 12.53 -6.90
C ALA A 468 -0.52 13.87 -7.08
N GLY A 469 0.09 14.82 -7.80
CA GLY A 469 -0.59 16.05 -8.23
C GLY A 469 -2.01 15.70 -8.72
N TYR A 470 -3.00 16.49 -8.27
CA TYR A 470 -4.43 16.15 -8.32
C TYR A 470 -4.83 15.49 -9.65
N ARG A 471 -4.88 14.16 -9.70
CA ARG A 471 -5.30 13.48 -10.92
C ARG A 471 -6.79 13.75 -11.13
N LYS A 472 -7.19 14.10 -12.36
CA LYS A 472 -8.57 14.26 -12.90
C LYS A 472 -9.57 13.12 -12.58
N LYS A 473 -9.19 12.13 -11.76
CA LYS A 473 -9.98 10.97 -11.34
C LYS A 473 -10.41 11.02 -9.87
N PHE A 474 -9.89 11.97 -9.08
CA PHE A 474 -10.12 12.02 -7.62
C PHE A 474 -11.56 12.34 -7.16
N PRO A 475 -12.38 13.13 -7.87
CA PRO A 475 -13.80 13.25 -7.51
C PRO A 475 -14.59 11.97 -7.82
N TRP A 476 -14.14 11.17 -8.78
CA TRP A 476 -14.78 9.91 -9.17
C TRP A 476 -14.55 8.79 -8.14
N THR A 477 -13.33 8.66 -7.60
CA THR A 477 -12.99 7.58 -6.66
C THR A 477 -13.54 7.80 -5.25
N PHE A 478 -13.65 9.03 -4.77
CA PHE A 478 -14.31 9.30 -3.47
C PHE A 478 -15.84 9.34 -3.57
N GLY A 479 -16.40 9.79 -4.70
CA GLY A 479 -17.83 9.75 -4.95
C GLY A 479 -18.36 8.31 -5.05
N PHE A 480 -17.73 7.44 -5.85
CA PHE A 480 -18.14 6.05 -5.97
C PHE A 480 -17.54 5.11 -4.92
N GLY A 481 -16.30 5.34 -4.47
CA GLY A 481 -15.67 4.52 -3.43
C GLY A 481 -16.29 4.76 -2.05
N GLY A 482 -16.69 6.00 -1.75
CA GLY A 482 -17.47 6.33 -0.56
C GLY A 482 -18.90 5.80 -0.61
N LEU A 483 -19.53 5.76 -1.80
CA LEU A 483 -20.85 5.14 -2.01
C LEU A 483 -20.80 3.61 -2.00
N LEU A 484 -19.72 2.98 -2.47
CA LEU A 484 -19.54 1.52 -2.44
C LEU A 484 -19.11 1.00 -1.07
N LEU A 485 -18.22 1.71 -0.36
CA LEU A 485 -17.87 1.36 1.03
C LEU A 485 -19.01 1.70 2.00
N GLY A 486 -19.70 2.84 1.83
CA GLY A 486 -20.90 3.17 2.60
C GLY A 486 -22.09 2.25 2.28
N GLY A 487 -22.22 1.81 1.03
CA GLY A 487 -23.23 0.84 0.59
C GLY A 487 -22.96 -0.59 1.09
N LEU A 488 -21.71 -1.05 1.13
CA LEU A 488 -21.35 -2.37 1.64
C LEU A 488 -21.42 -2.45 3.17
N VAL A 489 -21.04 -1.38 3.88
CA VAL A 489 -21.21 -1.29 5.35
C VAL A 489 -22.69 -1.12 5.71
N GLY A 490 -23.45 -0.36 4.93
CA GLY A 490 -24.91 -0.21 5.11
C GLY A 490 -25.70 -1.50 4.83
N TYR A 491 -25.31 -2.29 3.82
CA TYR A 491 -25.97 -3.57 3.51
C TYR A 491 -25.60 -4.67 4.53
N GLY A 492 -24.35 -4.69 5.01
CA GLY A 492 -23.90 -5.60 6.07
C GLY A 492 -24.59 -5.36 7.42
N ILE A 493 -24.75 -4.09 7.81
CA ILE A 493 -25.44 -3.71 9.05
C ILE A 493 -26.96 -3.84 8.92
N GLY A 494 -27.53 -3.54 7.75
CA GLY A 494 -28.96 -3.74 7.46
C GLY A 494 -29.41 -5.20 7.54
N SER A 495 -28.64 -6.13 6.95
CA SER A 495 -28.98 -7.56 6.99
C SER A 495 -28.87 -8.20 8.38
N LEU A 496 -28.03 -7.63 9.26
CA LEU A 496 -27.89 -8.06 10.66
C LEU A 496 -29.00 -7.52 11.56
N ILE A 497 -29.56 -6.34 11.25
CA ILE A 497 -30.69 -5.75 11.98
C ILE A 497 -32.01 -6.43 11.59
N ASP A 498 -32.19 -6.80 10.32
CA ASP A 498 -33.37 -7.54 9.88
C ASP A 498 -33.36 -8.99 10.38
N LYS A 499 -32.20 -9.66 10.42
CA LYS A 499 -32.07 -10.99 11.05
C LYS A 499 -32.28 -11.00 12.57
N LYS A 500 -32.15 -9.87 13.25
CA LYS A 500 -32.48 -9.73 14.69
C LYS A 500 -33.95 -9.39 14.96
N ARG A 501 -34.73 -9.08 13.93
CA ARG A 501 -36.19 -8.88 14.01
C ARG A 501 -36.99 -10.15 13.69
N GLU A 502 -36.34 -11.17 13.11
CA GLU A 502 -36.94 -12.47 12.80
C GLU A 502 -36.60 -13.60 13.81
N TYR A 503 -36.04 -13.26 14.98
CA TYR A 503 -35.92 -14.17 16.13
C TYR A 503 -36.67 -13.65 17.35
#